data_AF-B1G009-F1
#
_entry.id   AF-B1G009-F1
#
_cell.length_a   1.000
_cell.length_b   1.000
_cell.length_c   1.000
_cell.angle_alpha   90.00
_cell.angle_beta   90.00
_cell.angle_gamma   90.00
#
_symmetry.space_group_name_H-M   'P 1'
#
loop_
_entity.id
_entity.type
_entity.pdbx_description
1 polymer ?
#
loop_
_entity_poly.entity_id
_entity_poly.type
_entity_poly.pdbx_seq_one_letter_code
_entity_poly.pdbx_strand_id
1 'polypeptide(L)'
;MKIVRADVIVTCPGRNFVTLKIVTDEGVHGIGDATLNGRELAVASYLKDHVCPLLIGRDPGRIEDTWQYLYKGAYWRRGPVTMTAIAAVDMALWDILGKVTGMPLYKLLGGASREGVMVYGHATGRDIPEALERYAEHIEAGYQAIRIQCGVPNMRSVYGVSKGSGMYEPATKGAVEEQSWSSEKYLDFVPKLFEAVRDKFGFDTHLLHDVHHRLTPIEAARLGKSVEPYRLFWMEDPTPAENQAGFRLIREHTVTPIAVGEVFNSIWDCKQLIEEQLIDYIRATLTHAGGITHLRRIADLLRCIRYAPAATDRRTCRRSAWAQRCISTCGCRISACRNTWAFRKTRWMYSRMHGVSTKA
;
A
#
# COMPACT_ATOMS: atom_id res chain seq x y z
N MET A 1 30.39 8.61 -10.94
CA MET A 1 29.47 8.82 -9.81
C MET A 1 29.72 7.89 -8.64
N LYS A 2 29.86 8.44 -7.44
CA LYS A 2 29.95 7.73 -6.15
C LYS A 2 29.05 8.40 -5.12
N ILE A 3 28.51 7.62 -4.19
CA ILE A 3 27.78 8.15 -3.03
C ILE A 3 28.80 8.76 -2.06
N VAL A 4 28.63 10.05 -1.74
CA VAL A 4 29.50 10.79 -0.80
C VAL A 4 28.80 11.11 0.51
N ARG A 5 27.46 11.07 0.54
CA ARG A 5 26.68 11.33 1.75
C ARG A 5 25.35 10.58 1.74
N ALA A 6 24.93 10.10 2.90
CA ALA A 6 23.62 9.50 3.13
C ALA A 6 23.06 10.00 4.46
N ASP A 7 22.06 10.88 4.41
CA ASP A 7 21.52 11.59 5.57
C ASP A 7 20.13 11.05 5.93
N VAL A 8 19.90 10.77 7.21
CA VAL A 8 18.57 10.42 7.75
C VAL A 8 17.95 11.66 8.37
N ILE A 9 16.78 12.05 7.86
CA ILE A 9 16.04 13.24 8.28
C ILE A 9 14.75 12.78 8.97
N VAL A 10 14.56 13.18 10.22
CA VAL A 10 13.32 12.93 10.99
C VAL A 10 12.59 14.24 11.20
N THR A 11 11.30 14.28 10.89
CA THR A 11 10.47 15.49 11.04
C THR A 11 9.05 15.16 11.47
N CYS A 12 8.34 16.12 12.08
CA CYS A 12 6.95 15.95 12.54
C CYS A 12 6.05 17.15 12.20
N PRO A 13 5.77 17.45 10.92
CA PRO A 13 4.82 18.48 10.49
C PRO A 13 3.36 17.99 10.62
N GLY A 14 2.95 17.65 11.84
CA GLY A 14 1.65 17.07 12.18
C GLY A 14 1.71 15.59 12.56
N ARG A 15 2.44 14.79 11.79
CA ARG A 15 2.80 13.39 12.08
C ARG A 15 4.27 13.13 11.77
N ASN A 16 4.84 12.06 12.33
CA ASN A 16 6.23 11.69 12.10
C ASN A 16 6.47 11.22 10.65
N PHE A 17 7.61 11.64 10.11
CA PHE A 17 8.19 11.16 8.86
C PHE A 17 9.69 10.92 9.03
N VAL A 18 10.19 9.87 8.38
CA VAL A 18 11.62 9.59 8.25
C VAL A 18 11.96 9.56 6.77
N THR A 19 12.98 10.30 6.37
CA THR A 19 13.41 10.40 4.97
C THR A 19 14.91 10.17 4.86
N LEU A 20 15.32 9.29 3.96
CA LEU A 20 16.71 9.13 3.56
C LEU A 20 17.02 10.05 2.38
N LYS A 21 18.15 10.75 2.45
CA LYS A 21 18.70 11.53 1.32
C LYS A 21 20.10 11.03 0.97
N ILE A 22 20.29 10.55 -0.25
CA ILE A 22 21.60 10.11 -0.78
C ILE A 22 22.14 11.20 -1.71
N VAL A 23 23.38 11.63 -1.52
CA VAL A 23 24.08 12.64 -2.33
C VAL A 23 25.32 12.04 -2.98
N THR A 24 25.55 12.38 -4.24
CA THR A 24 26.66 11.89 -5.06
C THR A 24 27.79 12.93 -5.18
N ASP A 25 28.99 12.48 -5.57
CA ASP A 25 30.15 13.33 -5.88
C ASP A 25 29.90 14.31 -7.03
N GLU A 26 28.94 14.02 -7.90
CA GLU A 26 28.50 14.88 -9.00
C GLU A 26 27.35 15.83 -8.60
N GLY A 27 27.01 15.90 -7.30
CA GLY A 27 26.00 16.81 -6.75
C GLY A 27 24.53 16.38 -6.93
N VAL A 28 24.27 15.37 -7.77
CA VAL A 28 22.95 14.74 -7.90
C VAL A 28 22.58 14.05 -6.58
N HIS A 29 21.33 14.17 -6.17
CA HIS A 29 20.83 13.52 -4.96
C HIS A 29 19.47 12.87 -5.20
N GLY A 30 19.16 11.85 -4.39
CA GLY A 30 17.87 11.18 -4.37
C GLY A 30 17.28 11.08 -2.99
N ILE A 31 15.96 10.94 -2.90
CA ILE A 31 15.24 10.79 -1.64
C ILE A 31 14.40 9.51 -1.60
N GLY A 32 14.31 8.91 -0.42
CA GLY A 32 13.46 7.75 -0.15
C GLY A 32 12.74 7.87 1.18
N ASP A 33 11.46 7.50 1.20
CA ASP A 33 10.68 7.44 2.43
C ASP A 33 11.10 6.21 3.26
N ALA A 34 11.22 6.41 4.57
CA ALA A 34 11.61 5.40 5.55
C ALA A 34 10.63 5.37 6.74
N THR A 35 9.41 5.90 6.57
CA THR A 35 8.46 6.04 7.66
C THR A 35 7.82 4.70 8.02
N LEU A 36 8.01 4.26 9.26
CA LEU A 36 7.34 3.10 9.85
C LEU A 36 6.51 3.55 11.05
N ASN A 37 5.20 3.74 10.84
CA ASN A 37 4.31 4.37 11.82
C ASN A 37 4.39 3.71 13.21
N GLY A 38 4.64 4.51 14.25
CA GLY A 38 4.79 4.07 15.63
C GLY A 38 6.12 3.36 15.97
N ARG A 39 7.01 3.13 15.00
CA ARG A 39 8.35 2.55 15.17
C ARG A 39 9.39 3.30 14.33
N GLU A 40 9.18 4.60 14.09
CA GLU A 40 9.95 5.42 13.17
C GLU A 40 11.43 5.47 13.51
N LEU A 41 11.75 5.62 14.80
CA LEU A 41 13.13 5.73 15.29
C LEU A 41 13.92 4.43 15.15
N ALA A 42 13.26 3.27 15.11
CA ALA A 42 13.93 2.00 14.85
C ALA A 42 14.50 1.96 13.42
N VAL A 43 13.73 2.45 12.44
CA VAL A 43 14.20 2.58 11.05
C VAL A 43 15.25 3.68 10.93
N ALA A 44 15.06 4.81 11.61
CA ALA A 44 16.02 5.90 11.59
C ALA A 44 17.41 5.44 12.10
N SER A 45 17.44 4.68 13.21
CA SER A 45 18.68 4.08 13.73
C SER A 45 19.23 3.03 12.79
N TYR A 46 18.40 2.09 12.28
CA TYR A 46 18.86 1.08 11.32
C TYR A 46 19.54 1.71 10.10
N LEU A 47 18.95 2.78 9.57
CA LEU A 47 19.54 3.53 8.46
C LEU A 47 20.82 4.24 8.87
N LYS A 48 20.78 5.09 9.90
CA LYS A 48 21.88 5.97 10.29
C LYS A 48 23.10 5.19 10.77
N ASP A 49 22.88 4.21 11.63
CA ASP A 49 23.93 3.56 12.40
C ASP A 49 24.51 2.32 11.71
N HIS A 50 23.76 1.73 10.77
CA HIS A 50 24.16 0.47 10.11
C HIS A 50 24.19 0.52 8.59
N VAL A 51 23.20 1.14 7.92
CA VAL A 51 23.12 1.10 6.45
C VAL A 51 23.90 2.24 5.79
N CYS A 52 23.71 3.49 6.23
CA CYS A 52 24.31 4.67 5.61
C CYS A 52 25.85 4.60 5.50
N PRO A 53 26.60 4.13 6.53
CA PRO A 53 28.05 3.95 6.42
C PRO A 53 28.47 2.99 5.30
N LEU A 54 27.67 1.95 5.02
CA LEU A 54 27.94 0.95 3.98
C LEU A 54 27.69 1.48 2.57
N LEU A 55 26.98 2.61 2.43
CA LEU A 55 26.66 3.22 1.14
C LEU A 55 27.79 4.12 0.63
N ILE A 56 28.60 4.69 1.52
CA ILE A 56 29.64 5.65 1.15
C ILE A 56 30.67 4.99 0.22
N GLY A 57 31.00 5.67 -0.87
CA GLY A 57 31.92 5.20 -1.90
C GLY A 57 31.32 4.23 -2.92
N ARG A 58 30.09 3.73 -2.72
CA ARG A 58 29.41 2.87 -3.70
C ARG A 58 28.95 3.66 -4.92
N ASP A 59 28.88 2.98 -6.05
CA ASP A 59 28.27 3.48 -7.28
C ASP A 59 26.73 3.46 -7.15
N PRO A 60 26.04 4.62 -7.18
CA PRO A 60 24.59 4.68 -7.07
C PRO A 60 23.85 4.06 -8.26
N GLY A 61 24.51 3.84 -9.40
CA GLY A 61 23.94 3.16 -10.57
C GLY A 61 23.75 1.66 -10.37
N ARG A 62 24.42 1.05 -9.38
CA ARG A 62 24.30 -0.39 -9.08
C ARG A 62 23.14 -0.66 -8.10
N ILE A 63 21.93 -0.27 -8.51
CA ILE A 63 20.71 -0.35 -7.68
C ILE A 63 20.44 -1.80 -7.23
N GLU A 64 20.41 -2.74 -8.18
CA GLU A 64 20.14 -4.15 -7.89
C GLU A 64 21.21 -4.77 -6.98
N ASP A 65 22.50 -4.47 -7.20
CA ASP A 65 23.60 -4.93 -6.34
C ASP A 65 23.44 -4.42 -4.91
N THR A 66 23.14 -3.13 -4.76
CA THR A 66 22.94 -2.50 -3.45
C THR A 66 21.73 -3.10 -2.74
N TRP A 67 20.63 -3.34 -3.47
CA TRP A 67 19.44 -4.01 -2.92
C TRP A 67 19.76 -5.42 -2.42
N GLN A 68 20.46 -6.23 -3.23
CA GLN A 68 20.86 -7.60 -2.86
C GLN A 68 21.84 -7.60 -1.69
N TYR A 69 22.79 -6.67 -1.68
CA TYR A 69 23.77 -6.50 -0.61
C TYR A 69 23.08 -6.18 0.72
N LEU A 70 22.15 -5.23 0.75
CA LEU A 70 21.45 -4.87 1.98
C LEU A 70 20.48 -5.98 2.42
N TYR A 71 19.77 -6.61 1.49
CA TYR A 71 18.82 -7.68 1.82
C TYR A 71 19.50 -8.96 2.30
N LYS A 72 20.53 -9.45 1.59
CA LYS A 72 21.22 -10.70 1.93
C LYS A 72 22.33 -10.49 2.96
N GLY A 73 23.06 -9.38 2.87
CA GLY A 73 24.18 -9.04 3.74
C GLY A 73 23.77 -8.69 5.16
N ALA A 74 22.51 -8.32 5.40
CA ALA A 74 21.96 -8.19 6.75
C ALA A 74 21.98 -9.50 7.55
N TYR A 75 22.15 -10.66 6.89
CA TYR A 75 22.02 -12.02 7.42
C TYR A 75 20.60 -12.34 7.93
N TRP A 76 20.07 -11.52 8.85
CA TRP A 76 18.69 -11.50 9.32
C TRP A 76 17.78 -10.82 8.30
N ARG A 77 17.09 -11.61 7.49
CA ARG A 77 16.31 -11.14 6.33
C ARG A 77 14.88 -10.76 6.69
N ARG A 78 14.27 -9.91 5.84
CA ARG A 78 12.88 -9.42 5.94
C ARG A 78 12.64 -8.60 7.21
N GLY A 79 11.37 -8.39 7.56
CA GLY A 79 10.94 -7.66 8.74
C GLY A 79 10.66 -6.20 8.43
N PRO A 80 9.72 -5.58 9.17
CA PRO A 80 9.22 -4.23 8.85
C PRO A 80 10.33 -3.17 8.94
N VAL A 81 11.22 -3.25 9.93
CA VAL A 81 12.33 -2.28 10.09
C VAL A 81 13.34 -2.41 8.95
N THR A 82 13.86 -3.62 8.72
CA THR A 82 14.85 -3.92 7.68
C THR A 82 14.35 -3.53 6.29
N MET A 83 13.14 -3.95 5.93
CA MET A 83 12.60 -3.71 4.58
C MET A 83 12.24 -2.25 4.34
N THR A 84 11.85 -1.51 5.39
CA THR A 84 11.63 -0.05 5.29
C THR A 84 12.96 0.68 5.06
N ALA A 85 14.04 0.27 5.74
CA ALA A 85 15.37 0.83 5.49
C ALA A 85 15.87 0.53 4.06
N ILE A 86 15.72 -0.71 3.60
CA ILE A 86 16.09 -1.12 2.23
C ILE A 86 15.28 -0.34 1.18
N ALA A 87 13.97 -0.17 1.40
CA ALA A 87 13.10 0.58 0.52
C ALA A 87 13.52 2.05 0.38
N ALA A 88 13.91 2.69 1.49
CA ALA A 88 14.38 4.07 1.47
C ALA A 88 15.64 4.23 0.61
N VAL A 89 16.59 3.29 0.70
CA VAL A 89 17.76 3.27 -0.18
C VAL A 89 17.35 3.06 -1.63
N ASP A 90 16.53 2.05 -1.91
CA ASP A 90 16.10 1.70 -3.26
C ASP A 90 15.40 2.89 -3.96
N MET A 91 14.45 3.53 -3.28
CA MET A 91 13.75 4.71 -3.82
C MET A 91 14.71 5.88 -4.08
N ALA A 92 15.65 6.15 -3.17
CA ALA A 92 16.62 7.22 -3.36
C ALA A 92 17.56 6.94 -4.56
N LEU A 93 17.97 5.70 -4.77
CA LEU A 93 18.81 5.32 -5.91
C LEU A 93 18.06 5.41 -7.24
N TRP A 94 16.78 4.98 -7.28
CA TRP A 94 15.94 5.15 -8.46
C TRP A 94 15.62 6.62 -8.76
N ASP A 95 15.48 7.47 -7.74
CA ASP A 95 15.35 8.92 -7.90
C ASP A 95 16.63 9.53 -8.51
N ILE A 96 17.81 9.11 -8.04
CA ILE A 96 19.09 9.50 -8.67
C ILE A 96 19.10 9.07 -10.14
N LEU A 97 18.76 7.82 -10.46
CA LEU A 97 18.75 7.33 -11.84
C LEU A 97 17.80 8.13 -12.73
N GLY A 98 16.60 8.47 -12.25
CA GLY A 98 15.67 9.35 -12.97
C GLY A 98 16.26 10.72 -13.26
N LYS A 99 16.92 11.33 -12.27
CA LYS A 99 17.57 12.64 -12.41
C LYS A 99 18.76 12.61 -13.37
N VAL A 100 19.60 11.58 -13.28
CA VAL A 100 20.78 11.41 -14.16
C VAL A 100 20.35 11.18 -15.61
N THR A 101 19.29 10.41 -15.84
CA THR A 101 18.77 10.12 -17.18
C THR A 101 17.90 11.24 -17.75
N GLY A 102 17.52 12.23 -16.95
CA GLY A 102 16.54 13.26 -17.34
C GLY A 102 15.15 12.69 -17.62
N MET A 103 14.86 11.46 -17.17
CA MET A 103 13.59 10.78 -17.44
C MET A 103 12.72 10.72 -16.18
N PRO A 104 11.40 10.92 -16.31
CA PRO A 104 10.51 10.58 -15.22
C PRO A 104 10.55 9.06 -14.98
N LEU A 105 10.59 8.66 -13.72
CA LEU A 105 10.82 7.27 -13.31
C LEU A 105 9.92 6.25 -14.03
N TYR A 106 8.64 6.57 -14.29
CA TYR A 106 7.74 5.65 -14.97
C TYR A 106 8.19 5.29 -16.41
N LYS A 107 8.97 6.15 -17.09
CA LYS A 107 9.56 5.85 -18.40
C LYS A 107 10.65 4.78 -18.26
N LEU A 108 11.47 4.86 -17.21
CA LEU A 108 12.49 3.84 -16.88
C LEU A 108 11.86 2.49 -16.51
N LEU A 109 10.63 2.50 -15.98
CA LEU A 109 9.85 1.30 -15.68
C LEU A 109 9.15 0.70 -16.92
N GLY A 110 9.38 1.29 -18.09
CA GLY A 110 8.91 0.82 -19.40
C GLY A 110 7.79 1.67 -20.02
N GLY A 111 7.44 2.81 -19.43
CA GLY A 111 6.49 3.76 -19.99
C GLY A 111 5.10 3.72 -19.37
N ALA A 112 4.29 4.71 -19.71
CA ALA A 112 2.92 4.84 -19.23
C ALA A 112 2.01 3.82 -19.92
N SER A 113 1.24 3.07 -19.12
CA SER A 113 0.25 2.08 -19.60
C SER A 113 -1.19 2.55 -19.44
N ARG A 114 -1.38 3.80 -19.00
CA ARG A 114 -2.67 4.46 -18.74
C ARG A 114 -2.44 5.97 -18.66
N GLU A 115 -3.49 6.75 -18.90
CA GLU A 115 -3.45 8.22 -18.85
C GLU A 115 -3.45 8.78 -17.42
N GLY A 116 -4.18 8.12 -16.51
CA GLY A 116 -4.29 8.49 -15.11
C GLY A 116 -4.34 7.26 -14.20
N VAL A 117 -4.16 7.49 -12.89
CA VAL A 117 -4.28 6.45 -11.87
C VAL A 117 -5.51 6.74 -11.05
N MET A 118 -6.51 5.85 -11.10
CA MET A 118 -7.70 5.96 -10.26
C MET A 118 -7.32 5.89 -8.78
N VAL A 119 -7.92 6.75 -7.96
CA VAL A 119 -7.71 6.79 -6.52
C VAL A 119 -9.01 6.58 -5.77
N TYR A 120 -8.92 6.09 -4.54
CA TYR A 120 -10.07 6.04 -3.64
C TYR A 120 -9.98 7.03 -2.49
N GLY A 121 -11.16 7.54 -2.09
CA GLY A 121 -11.37 8.43 -0.94
C GLY A 121 -11.77 7.68 0.32
N HIS A 122 -11.77 8.35 1.46
CA HIS A 122 -12.13 7.75 2.75
C HIS A 122 -13.34 8.48 3.33
N ALA A 123 -14.54 7.91 3.14
CA ALA A 123 -15.76 8.39 3.76
C ALA A 123 -15.95 7.71 5.11
N THR A 124 -16.05 8.50 6.16
CA THR A 124 -16.08 8.00 7.54
C THR A 124 -17.09 8.79 8.36
N GLY A 125 -18.07 8.11 8.97
CA GLY A 125 -19.05 8.72 9.88
C GLY A 125 -19.11 8.05 11.25
N ARG A 126 -19.71 8.70 12.25
CA ARG A 126 -19.98 8.05 13.55
C ARG A 126 -21.11 7.03 13.47
N ASP A 127 -22.01 7.23 12.52
CA ASP A 127 -23.15 6.37 12.19
C ASP A 127 -23.37 6.31 10.67
N ILE A 128 -24.40 5.60 10.23
CA ILE A 128 -24.75 5.46 8.81
C ILE A 128 -25.12 6.83 8.19
N PRO A 129 -26.02 7.65 8.76
CA PRO A 129 -26.35 8.96 8.19
C PRO A 129 -25.13 9.84 7.92
N GLU A 130 -24.23 10.00 8.90
CA GLU A 130 -23.02 10.79 8.73
C GLU A 130 -22.09 10.17 7.66
N ALA A 131 -21.97 8.85 7.63
CA ALA A 131 -21.15 8.19 6.62
C ALA A 131 -21.69 8.40 5.20
N LEU A 132 -23.01 8.45 5.01
CA LEU A 132 -23.66 8.75 3.73
C LEU A 132 -23.44 10.21 3.31
N GLU A 133 -23.48 11.17 4.25
CA GLU A 133 -23.12 12.56 3.98
C GLU A 133 -21.68 12.68 3.49
N ARG A 134 -20.73 12.04 4.19
CA ARG A 134 -19.33 11.98 3.76
C ARG A 134 -19.16 11.28 2.42
N TYR A 135 -19.96 10.26 2.14
CA TYR A 135 -19.93 9.59 0.84
C TYR A 135 -20.36 10.54 -0.29
N ALA A 136 -21.41 11.32 -0.08
CA ALA A 136 -21.87 12.33 -1.04
C ALA A 136 -20.79 13.39 -1.31
N GLU A 137 -20.12 13.91 -0.27
CA GLU A 137 -19.01 14.86 -0.41
C GLU A 137 -17.89 14.31 -1.34
N HIS A 138 -17.61 13.01 -1.27
CA HIS A 138 -16.61 12.37 -2.14
C HIS A 138 -17.10 12.19 -3.58
N ILE A 139 -18.39 11.91 -3.79
CA ILE A 139 -18.98 11.87 -5.14
C ILE A 139 -18.87 13.26 -5.78
N GLU A 140 -19.25 14.32 -5.05
CA GLU A 140 -19.16 15.71 -5.52
C GLU A 140 -17.71 16.12 -5.83
N ALA A 141 -16.74 15.62 -5.07
CA ALA A 141 -15.31 15.81 -5.33
C ALA A 141 -14.78 14.98 -6.53
N GLY A 142 -15.62 14.19 -7.19
CA GLY A 142 -15.28 13.44 -8.40
C GLY A 142 -14.59 12.09 -8.15
N TYR A 143 -14.68 11.53 -6.94
CA TYR A 143 -14.13 10.21 -6.67
C TYR A 143 -14.93 9.12 -7.37
N GLN A 144 -14.24 8.30 -8.17
CA GLN A 144 -14.82 7.11 -8.81
C GLN A 144 -14.87 5.90 -7.85
N ALA A 145 -14.11 5.98 -6.76
CA ALA A 145 -13.94 4.90 -5.79
C ALA A 145 -13.89 5.48 -4.37
N ILE A 146 -14.66 4.89 -3.46
CA ILE A 146 -14.81 5.41 -2.09
C ILE A 146 -14.78 4.26 -1.10
N ARG A 147 -13.87 4.33 -0.14
CA ARG A 147 -13.84 3.44 1.02
C ARG A 147 -14.76 4.00 2.10
N ILE A 148 -15.78 3.25 2.48
CA ILE A 148 -16.73 3.68 3.50
C ILE A 148 -16.50 2.94 4.82
N GLN A 149 -16.55 3.70 5.92
CA GLN A 149 -16.50 3.22 7.29
C GLN A 149 -17.49 3.98 8.16
N CYS A 150 -18.04 3.32 9.18
CA CYS A 150 -18.78 4.05 10.21
C CYS A 150 -18.67 3.37 11.58
N GLY A 151 -19.05 4.09 12.64
CA GLY A 151 -19.14 3.54 13.98
C GLY A 151 -20.21 2.45 14.07
N VAL A 152 -19.94 1.41 14.85
CA VAL A 152 -20.90 0.34 15.12
C VAL A 152 -21.62 0.65 16.44
N PRO A 153 -22.97 0.61 16.47
CA PRO A 153 -23.74 0.88 17.68
C PRO A 153 -23.28 0.05 18.87
N ASN A 154 -23.20 0.68 20.04
CA ASN A 154 -22.76 0.05 21.28
C ASN A 154 -21.32 -0.50 21.24
N MET A 155 -20.46 0.06 20.39
CA MET A 155 -19.00 -0.07 20.47
C MET A 155 -18.37 1.30 20.73
N ARG A 156 -17.45 1.37 21.69
CA ARG A 156 -16.83 2.66 22.11
C ARG A 156 -15.96 3.28 21.00
N SER A 157 -15.34 2.45 20.18
CA SER A 157 -14.42 2.86 19.12
C SER A 157 -14.38 1.81 18.02
N VAL A 158 -14.30 2.24 16.77
CA VAL A 158 -14.10 1.37 15.61
C VAL A 158 -12.89 1.89 14.84
N TYR A 159 -11.95 1.00 14.52
CA TYR A 159 -10.77 1.37 13.73
C TYR A 159 -11.22 1.85 12.33
N GLY A 160 -10.60 2.90 11.81
CA GLY A 160 -11.03 3.57 10.58
C GLY A 160 -12.07 4.68 10.77
N VAL A 161 -12.57 4.89 12.00
CA VAL A 161 -13.49 6.00 12.33
C VAL A 161 -12.73 7.18 12.95
N SER A 162 -12.87 8.36 12.34
CA SER A 162 -12.21 9.58 12.83
C SER A 162 -12.88 10.07 14.12
N LYS A 163 -12.06 10.57 15.05
CA LYS A 163 -12.54 11.19 16.30
C LYS A 163 -12.95 12.67 16.13
N GLY A 164 -12.87 13.21 14.91
CA GLY A 164 -13.24 14.59 14.59
C GLY A 164 -13.35 14.83 13.08
N SER A 165 -13.51 16.10 12.67
CA SER A 165 -13.74 16.51 11.27
C SER A 165 -12.52 16.41 10.34
N GLY A 166 -11.39 15.88 10.82
CA GLY A 166 -10.16 15.75 10.06
C GLY A 166 -10.00 14.39 9.35
N MET A 167 -8.97 14.29 8.51
CA MET A 167 -8.56 13.02 7.91
C MET A 167 -8.22 12.00 9.02
N TYR A 168 -8.67 10.75 8.85
CA TYR A 168 -8.37 9.67 9.80
C TYR A 168 -6.85 9.55 10.05
N GLU A 169 -6.42 9.65 11.30
CA GLU A 169 -5.02 9.51 11.72
C GLU A 169 -4.99 8.50 12.88
N PRO A 170 -4.56 7.24 12.64
CA PRO A 170 -4.61 6.20 13.66
C PRO A 170 -3.56 6.36 14.76
N ALA A 171 -2.43 7.04 14.49
CA ALA A 171 -1.38 7.21 15.49
C ALA A 171 -1.72 8.37 16.43
N THR A 172 -2.28 8.04 17.60
CA THR A 172 -2.46 8.99 18.69
C THR A 172 -1.11 9.43 19.25
N LYS A 173 -0.98 10.71 19.63
CA LYS A 173 0.21 11.18 20.35
C LYS A 173 0.26 10.50 21.73
N GLY A 174 1.41 9.94 22.10
CA GLY A 174 1.61 9.27 23.38
C GLY A 174 1.47 7.76 23.28
N ALA A 175 0.77 7.15 24.24
CA ALA A 175 0.60 5.70 24.30
C ALA A 175 -0.37 5.19 23.22
N VAL A 176 -0.24 3.90 22.90
CA VAL A 176 -1.20 3.19 22.04
C VAL A 176 -2.55 3.18 22.76
N GLU A 177 -3.58 3.60 22.05
CA GLU A 177 -4.94 3.58 22.58
C GLU A 177 -5.52 2.16 22.55
N GLU A 178 -6.16 1.76 23.66
CA GLU A 178 -6.93 0.53 23.73
C GLU A 178 -8.34 0.75 23.15
N GLN A 179 -8.72 -0.10 22.19
CA GLN A 179 -10.02 -0.05 21.54
C GLN A 179 -10.78 -1.35 21.78
N SER A 180 -12.05 -1.25 22.21
CA SER A 180 -12.89 -2.43 22.39
C SER A 180 -13.47 -2.90 21.06
N TRP A 181 -13.56 -4.22 20.86
CA TRP A 181 -14.07 -4.83 19.63
C TRP A 181 -15.07 -5.96 19.94
N SER A 182 -16.11 -6.10 19.10
CA SER A 182 -17.00 -7.28 19.06
C SER A 182 -17.28 -7.63 17.61
N SER A 183 -16.87 -8.84 17.21
CA SER A 183 -17.06 -9.34 15.85
C SER A 183 -18.54 -9.53 15.52
N GLU A 184 -19.34 -9.99 16.50
CA GLU A 184 -20.77 -10.23 16.34
C GLU A 184 -21.51 -8.94 16.01
N LYS A 185 -21.30 -7.88 16.82
CA LYS A 185 -21.91 -6.57 16.57
C LYS A 185 -21.52 -6.00 15.21
N TYR A 186 -20.27 -6.20 14.80
CA TYR A 186 -19.77 -5.76 13.51
C TYR A 186 -20.45 -6.53 12.36
N LEU A 187 -20.51 -7.86 12.44
CA LEU A 187 -21.14 -8.72 11.44
C LEU A 187 -22.64 -8.43 11.26
N ASP A 188 -23.35 -8.13 12.34
CA ASP A 188 -24.79 -7.83 12.33
C ASP A 188 -25.12 -6.42 11.78
N PHE A 189 -24.13 -5.52 11.77
CA PHE A 189 -24.35 -4.10 11.47
C PHE A 189 -23.80 -3.68 10.12
N VAL A 190 -22.57 -4.08 9.78
CA VAL A 190 -21.85 -3.57 8.60
C VAL A 190 -22.56 -3.80 7.26
N PRO A 191 -23.24 -4.93 7.01
CA PRO A 191 -24.01 -5.09 5.77
C PRO A 191 -25.07 -3.99 5.56
N LYS A 192 -25.66 -3.47 6.65
CA LYS A 192 -26.66 -2.38 6.60
C LYS A 192 -26.07 -1.06 6.13
N LEU A 193 -24.77 -0.82 6.39
CA LEU A 193 -24.07 0.35 5.86
C LEU A 193 -24.02 0.29 4.33
N PHE A 194 -23.68 -0.87 3.76
CA PHE A 194 -23.56 -1.02 2.31
C PHE A 194 -24.92 -1.00 1.61
N GLU A 195 -25.94 -1.60 2.23
CA GLU A 195 -27.33 -1.49 1.80
C GLU A 195 -27.73 -0.01 1.66
N ALA A 196 -27.57 0.75 2.74
CA ALA A 196 -27.90 2.18 2.75
C ALA A 196 -27.12 3.01 1.70
N VAL A 197 -25.86 2.67 1.43
CA VAL A 197 -25.06 3.30 0.37
C VAL A 197 -25.65 2.98 -1.01
N ARG A 198 -25.96 1.71 -1.28
CA ARG A 198 -26.47 1.27 -2.58
C ARG A 198 -27.89 1.75 -2.84
N ASP A 199 -28.74 1.80 -1.82
CA ASP A 199 -30.09 2.35 -1.93
C ASP A 199 -30.06 3.84 -2.26
N LYS A 200 -29.12 4.60 -1.66
CA LYS A 200 -29.05 6.06 -1.84
C LYS A 200 -28.29 6.49 -3.09
N PHE A 201 -27.20 5.80 -3.45
CA PHE A 201 -26.25 6.25 -4.48
C PHE A 201 -26.08 5.27 -5.65
N GLY A 202 -26.74 4.12 -5.63
CA GLY A 202 -26.65 3.12 -6.68
C GLY A 202 -25.26 2.46 -6.81
N PHE A 203 -24.96 1.98 -8.02
CA PHE A 203 -23.82 1.09 -8.28
C PHE A 203 -22.69 1.70 -9.12
N ASP A 204 -22.78 2.97 -9.48
CA ASP A 204 -21.84 3.65 -10.39
C ASP A 204 -20.45 3.83 -9.77
N THR A 205 -20.39 4.06 -8.45
CA THR A 205 -19.14 4.20 -7.71
C THR A 205 -18.61 2.84 -7.23
N HIS A 206 -17.28 2.67 -7.32
CA HIS A 206 -16.58 1.54 -6.72
C HIS A 206 -16.59 1.67 -5.20
N LEU A 207 -17.21 0.72 -4.51
CA LEU A 207 -17.40 0.75 -3.06
C LEU A 207 -16.36 -0.15 -2.37
N LEU A 208 -15.59 0.40 -1.44
CA LEU A 208 -14.52 -0.32 -0.73
C LEU A 208 -14.82 -0.38 0.76
N HIS A 209 -14.36 -1.44 1.41
CA HIS A 209 -14.42 -1.57 2.86
C HIS A 209 -13.19 -2.26 3.41
N ASP A 210 -12.79 -1.88 4.62
CA ASP A 210 -11.61 -2.40 5.33
C ASP A 210 -12.03 -2.99 6.68
N VAL A 211 -11.70 -4.27 6.87
CA VAL A 211 -12.07 -5.07 8.05
C VAL A 211 -11.00 -4.95 9.14
N HIS A 212 -9.81 -4.49 8.81
CA HIS A 212 -8.70 -4.21 9.73
C HIS A 212 -8.27 -5.43 10.58
N HIS A 213 -8.18 -6.60 9.96
CA HIS A 213 -7.69 -7.87 10.53
C HIS A 213 -8.52 -8.41 11.71
N ARG A 214 -9.80 -8.01 11.83
CA ARG A 214 -10.58 -8.28 13.04
C ARG A 214 -11.34 -9.60 13.07
N LEU A 215 -11.55 -10.23 11.93
CA LEU A 215 -12.34 -11.46 11.85
C LEU A 215 -11.44 -12.69 11.74
N THR A 216 -11.95 -13.82 12.19
CA THR A 216 -11.42 -15.14 11.83
C THR A 216 -11.75 -15.46 10.36
N PRO A 217 -11.07 -16.44 9.73
CA PRO A 217 -11.37 -16.84 8.36
C PRO A 217 -12.84 -17.17 8.08
N ILE A 218 -13.53 -17.87 8.99
CA ILE A 218 -14.93 -18.27 8.77
C ILE A 218 -15.91 -17.11 8.98
N GLU A 219 -15.59 -16.19 9.89
CA GLU A 219 -16.35 -14.94 10.06
C GLU A 219 -16.17 -14.03 8.85
N ALA A 220 -14.96 -13.91 8.31
CA ALA A 220 -14.69 -13.17 7.08
C ALA A 220 -15.39 -13.79 5.87
N ALA A 221 -15.44 -15.12 5.77
CA ALA A 221 -16.24 -15.82 4.78
C ALA A 221 -17.74 -15.46 4.89
N ARG A 222 -18.28 -15.48 6.12
CA ARG A 222 -19.66 -15.09 6.41
C ARG A 222 -19.94 -13.64 6.02
N LEU A 223 -19.05 -12.71 6.38
CA LEU A 223 -19.16 -11.30 5.99
C LEU A 223 -19.11 -11.14 4.47
N GLY A 224 -18.10 -11.73 3.83
CA GLY A 224 -17.93 -11.67 2.39
C GLY A 224 -19.21 -12.08 1.66
N LYS A 225 -19.82 -13.18 2.10
CA LYS A 225 -21.09 -13.68 1.56
C LYS A 225 -22.27 -12.74 1.82
N SER A 226 -22.37 -12.16 3.02
CA SER A 226 -23.49 -11.25 3.34
C SER A 226 -23.44 -9.92 2.60
N VAL A 227 -22.28 -9.55 2.04
CA VAL A 227 -22.10 -8.28 1.32
C VAL A 227 -22.01 -8.43 -0.20
N GLU A 228 -22.15 -9.65 -0.74
CA GLU A 228 -22.20 -9.90 -2.19
C GLU A 228 -23.24 -9.06 -2.94
N PRO A 229 -24.48 -8.87 -2.43
CA PRO A 229 -25.49 -8.04 -3.12
C PRO A 229 -25.05 -6.60 -3.39
N TYR A 230 -24.09 -6.07 -2.61
CA TYR A 230 -23.65 -4.69 -2.72
C TYR A 230 -22.46 -4.49 -3.65
N ARG A 231 -21.94 -5.58 -4.26
CA ARG A 231 -20.88 -5.55 -5.27
C ARG A 231 -19.70 -4.66 -4.84
N LEU A 232 -19.08 -5.00 -3.72
CA LEU A 232 -17.88 -4.30 -3.26
C LEU A 232 -16.77 -4.45 -4.31
N PHE A 233 -15.99 -3.39 -4.49
CA PHE A 233 -14.75 -3.43 -5.27
C PHE A 233 -13.69 -4.25 -4.56
N TRP A 234 -13.61 -4.14 -3.23
CA TRP A 234 -12.96 -5.14 -2.37
C TRP A 234 -13.48 -5.10 -0.93
N MET A 235 -13.28 -6.21 -0.23
CA MET A 235 -13.19 -6.35 1.21
C MET A 235 -11.70 -6.48 1.57
N GLU A 236 -11.19 -5.52 2.35
CA GLU A 236 -9.77 -5.37 2.67
C GLU A 236 -9.43 -5.94 4.05
N ASP A 237 -8.26 -6.58 4.13
CA ASP A 237 -7.65 -7.12 5.34
C ASP A 237 -8.64 -7.90 6.25
N PRO A 238 -9.33 -8.93 5.71
CA PRO A 238 -10.41 -9.62 6.42
C PRO A 238 -9.98 -10.29 7.73
N THR A 239 -8.80 -10.91 7.74
CA THR A 239 -8.24 -11.70 8.84
C THR A 239 -6.72 -11.46 8.89
N PRO A 240 -6.03 -11.71 10.02
CA PRO A 240 -4.57 -11.77 10.05
C PRO A 240 -4.05 -12.77 9.01
N ALA A 241 -2.93 -12.43 8.36
CA ALA A 241 -2.47 -13.09 7.13
C ALA A 241 -1.07 -13.72 7.24
N GLU A 242 -0.49 -13.79 8.44
CA GLU A 242 0.77 -14.49 8.70
C GLU A 242 0.64 -15.97 8.32
N ASN A 243 -0.51 -16.58 8.65
CA ASN A 243 -0.93 -17.86 8.08
C ASN A 243 -1.70 -17.62 6.78
N GLN A 244 -0.98 -17.58 5.66
CA GLN A 244 -1.55 -17.30 4.34
C GLN A 244 -2.65 -18.32 3.93
N ALA A 245 -2.58 -19.57 4.39
CA ALA A 245 -3.61 -20.58 4.11
C ALA A 245 -4.97 -20.24 4.74
N GLY A 246 -5.01 -19.35 5.74
CA GLY A 246 -6.26 -18.88 6.36
C GLY A 246 -7.23 -18.24 5.36
N PHE A 247 -6.75 -17.72 4.24
CA PHE A 247 -7.61 -17.10 3.22
C PHE A 247 -8.38 -18.12 2.36
N ARG A 248 -8.04 -19.42 2.41
CA ARG A 248 -8.76 -20.47 1.65
C ARG A 248 -10.23 -20.54 2.00
N LEU A 249 -10.56 -20.57 3.30
CA LEU A 249 -11.94 -20.59 3.78
C LEU A 249 -12.74 -19.37 3.31
N ILE A 250 -12.10 -18.20 3.24
CA ILE A 250 -12.75 -16.98 2.73
C ILE A 250 -13.03 -17.16 1.24
N ARG A 251 -12.00 -17.54 0.46
CA ARG A 251 -12.10 -17.67 -0.99
C ARG A 251 -13.05 -18.76 -1.47
N GLU A 252 -13.21 -19.83 -0.69
CA GLU A 252 -14.14 -20.94 -0.98
C GLU A 252 -15.62 -20.56 -0.82
N HIS A 253 -15.91 -19.50 -0.04
CA HIS A 253 -17.27 -19.22 0.43
C HIS A 253 -17.85 -17.88 -0.05
N THR A 254 -17.04 -17.00 -0.65
CA THR A 254 -17.53 -15.74 -1.19
C THR A 254 -16.89 -15.34 -2.51
N VAL A 255 -17.69 -14.65 -3.33
CA VAL A 255 -17.24 -13.98 -4.56
C VAL A 255 -16.93 -12.49 -4.35
N THR A 256 -17.12 -11.96 -3.14
CA THR A 256 -16.69 -10.60 -2.79
C THR A 256 -15.18 -10.48 -2.99
N PRO A 257 -14.67 -9.51 -3.78
CA PRO A 257 -13.24 -9.41 -4.05
C PRO A 257 -12.42 -9.14 -2.79
N ILE A 258 -11.23 -9.73 -2.68
CA ILE A 258 -10.40 -9.67 -1.47
C ILE A 258 -9.14 -8.83 -1.71
N ALA A 259 -8.85 -7.89 -0.82
CA ALA A 259 -7.61 -7.13 -0.80
C ALA A 259 -6.83 -7.36 0.50
N VAL A 260 -5.49 -7.42 0.43
CA VAL A 260 -4.65 -7.58 1.63
C VAL A 260 -3.23 -7.05 1.38
N GLY A 261 -2.54 -6.68 2.45
CA GLY A 261 -1.07 -6.66 2.45
C GLY A 261 -0.41 -5.33 2.74
N GLU A 262 -1.11 -4.38 3.38
CA GLU A 262 -0.49 -3.12 3.80
C GLU A 262 0.62 -3.31 4.85
N VAL A 263 0.53 -4.37 5.65
CA VAL A 263 1.54 -4.77 6.66
C VAL A 263 2.66 -5.65 6.08
N PHE A 264 2.58 -6.03 4.80
CA PHE A 264 3.55 -6.93 4.18
C PHE A 264 4.83 -6.19 3.82
N ASN A 265 5.96 -6.87 4.04
CA ASN A 265 7.28 -6.32 3.79
C ASN A 265 8.07 -7.11 2.75
N SER A 266 7.56 -8.26 2.30
CA SER A 266 8.21 -9.05 1.27
C SER A 266 7.24 -9.86 0.41
N ILE A 267 7.67 -10.25 -0.79
CA ILE A 267 6.97 -11.23 -1.64
C ILE A 267 6.64 -12.53 -0.90
N TRP A 268 7.46 -12.91 0.08
CA TRP A 268 7.25 -14.11 0.89
C TRP A 268 5.99 -14.05 1.76
N ASP A 269 5.52 -12.85 2.08
CA ASP A 269 4.33 -12.65 2.91
C ASP A 269 3.03 -12.80 2.08
N CYS A 270 3.13 -12.79 0.74
CA CYS A 270 1.99 -12.89 -0.17
C CYS A 270 2.13 -13.95 -1.26
N LYS A 271 3.24 -14.70 -1.31
CA LYS A 271 3.50 -15.70 -2.34
C LYS A 271 2.37 -16.71 -2.45
N GLN A 272 1.97 -17.31 -1.33
CA GLN A 272 0.92 -18.33 -1.31
C GLN A 272 -0.44 -17.73 -1.61
N LEU A 273 -0.75 -16.56 -1.02
CA LEU A 273 -1.99 -15.83 -1.29
C LEU A 273 -2.19 -15.57 -2.79
N ILE A 274 -1.11 -15.22 -3.49
CA ILE A 274 -1.13 -14.94 -4.92
C ILE A 274 -1.18 -16.23 -5.75
N GLU A 275 -0.31 -17.21 -5.48
CA GLU A 275 -0.22 -18.47 -6.25
C GLU A 275 -1.51 -19.28 -6.19
N GLU A 276 -2.19 -19.27 -5.03
CA GLU A 276 -3.46 -19.97 -4.84
C GLU A 276 -4.69 -19.11 -5.20
N GLN A 277 -4.48 -17.92 -5.77
CA GLN A 277 -5.55 -17.00 -6.19
C GLN A 277 -6.54 -16.66 -5.06
N LEU A 278 -6.03 -16.53 -3.84
CA LEU A 278 -6.82 -16.24 -2.65
C LEU A 278 -7.18 -14.76 -2.50
N ILE A 279 -6.55 -13.90 -3.31
CA ILE A 279 -6.72 -12.44 -3.26
C ILE A 279 -6.89 -11.84 -4.65
N ASP A 280 -7.64 -10.75 -4.72
CA ASP A 280 -7.90 -9.99 -5.94
C ASP A 280 -7.12 -8.68 -6.00
N TYR A 281 -6.51 -8.21 -4.90
CA TYR A 281 -5.67 -7.02 -4.86
C TYR A 281 -4.55 -7.19 -3.82
N ILE A 282 -3.31 -6.89 -4.22
CA ILE A 282 -2.17 -6.80 -3.31
C ILE A 282 -1.95 -5.34 -2.91
N ARG A 283 -1.83 -5.08 -1.61
CA ARG A 283 -1.71 -3.73 -1.03
C ARG A 283 -0.30 -3.38 -0.52
N ALA A 284 0.69 -4.20 -0.84
CA ALA A 284 2.09 -3.93 -0.51
C ALA A 284 2.54 -2.55 -1.03
N THR A 285 3.32 -1.82 -0.24
CA THR A 285 3.73 -0.45 -0.54
C THR A 285 5.20 -0.36 -0.95
N LEU A 286 5.58 0.72 -1.63
CA LEU A 286 6.99 0.98 -1.96
C LEU A 286 7.84 1.08 -0.69
N THR A 287 7.37 1.85 0.30
CA THR A 287 8.09 2.10 1.56
C THR A 287 8.26 0.84 2.40
N HIS A 288 7.27 -0.05 2.47
CA HIS A 288 7.35 -1.19 3.40
C HIS A 288 7.77 -2.49 2.73
N ALA A 289 7.56 -2.65 1.43
CA ALA A 289 7.87 -3.87 0.68
C ALA A 289 9.15 -3.77 -0.17
N GLY A 290 10.15 -3.01 0.27
CA GLY A 290 11.49 -3.06 -0.30
C GLY A 290 11.69 -2.26 -1.59
N GLY A 291 10.96 -1.16 -1.76
CA GLY A 291 11.16 -0.19 -2.83
C GLY A 291 10.58 -0.61 -4.19
N ILE A 292 10.98 0.11 -5.24
CA ILE A 292 10.57 -0.11 -6.62
C ILE A 292 11.06 -1.49 -7.09
N THR A 293 12.30 -1.85 -6.75
CA THR A 293 12.93 -3.10 -7.20
C THR A 293 12.15 -4.33 -6.73
N HIS A 294 11.77 -4.39 -5.45
CA HIS A 294 11.08 -5.56 -4.91
C HIS A 294 9.57 -5.53 -5.16
N LEU A 295 8.94 -4.36 -5.08
CA LEU A 295 7.51 -4.24 -5.37
C LEU A 295 7.18 -4.59 -6.83
N ARG A 296 8.10 -4.30 -7.77
CA ARG A 296 7.98 -4.77 -9.16
C ARG A 296 7.89 -6.29 -9.25
N ARG A 297 8.70 -7.04 -8.47
CA ARG A 297 8.67 -8.51 -8.44
C ARG A 297 7.34 -9.04 -7.91
N ILE A 298 6.79 -8.41 -6.87
CA ILE A 298 5.47 -8.75 -6.32
C ILE A 298 4.39 -8.52 -7.38
N ALA A 299 4.41 -7.37 -8.05
CA ALA A 299 3.45 -7.05 -9.10
C ALA A 299 3.55 -7.99 -10.31
N ASP A 300 4.77 -8.39 -10.69
CA ASP A 300 5.01 -9.34 -11.78
C ASP A 300 4.52 -10.76 -11.42
N LEU A 301 4.72 -11.22 -10.18
CA LEU A 301 4.17 -12.51 -9.72
C LEU A 301 2.63 -12.53 -9.82
N LEU A 302 1.98 -11.46 -9.33
CA LEU A 302 0.54 -11.31 -9.41
C LEU A 302 0.03 -11.31 -10.85
N ARG A 303 0.78 -10.69 -11.76
CA ARG A 303 0.46 -10.67 -13.19
C ARG A 303 0.55 -12.07 -13.80
N CYS A 304 1.62 -12.81 -13.53
CA CYS A 304 1.82 -14.15 -14.09
C CYS A 304 0.67 -15.09 -13.73
N ILE A 305 0.19 -15.07 -12.48
CA ILE A 305 -0.87 -15.99 -12.04
C ILE A 305 -2.25 -15.62 -12.61
N ARG A 306 -2.58 -14.33 -12.73
CA ARG A 306 -3.89 -13.92 -13.29
C ARG A 306 -4.05 -14.18 -14.78
N TYR A 307 -2.95 -14.12 -15.52
CA TYR A 307 -2.95 -14.36 -16.97
C TYR A 307 -2.45 -15.77 -17.32
N ALA A 308 -2.09 -16.59 -16.33
CA ALA A 308 -1.84 -18.00 -16.56
C ALA A 308 -3.18 -18.63 -16.98
N PRO A 309 -3.24 -19.33 -18.13
CA PRO A 309 -4.40 -20.16 -18.42
C PRO A 309 -4.58 -21.11 -17.24
N ALA A 310 -5.80 -21.20 -16.69
CA ALA A 310 -6.14 -22.21 -15.70
C ALA A 310 -5.55 -23.53 -16.18
N ALA A 311 -4.64 -24.12 -15.40
CA ALA A 311 -3.88 -25.28 -15.82
C ALA A 311 -4.85 -26.39 -16.23
N THR A 312 -5.09 -26.51 -17.53
CA THR A 312 -5.81 -27.62 -18.11
C THR A 312 -4.98 -28.86 -17.86
N ASP A 313 -5.65 -29.87 -17.34
CA ASP A 313 -5.22 -31.26 -17.17
C ASP A 313 -4.05 -31.69 -18.09
N ARG A 314 -3.12 -32.46 -17.51
CA ARG A 314 -1.98 -33.08 -18.17
C ARG A 314 -2.47 -34.12 -19.19
N ARG A 315 -3.00 -33.71 -20.34
CA ARG A 315 -3.21 -34.53 -21.55
C ARG A 315 -3.96 -33.75 -22.64
N THR A 316 -3.30 -32.80 -23.31
CA THR A 316 -3.38 -32.57 -24.77
C THR A 316 -2.81 -31.20 -25.13
N CYS A 317 -1.69 -31.22 -25.85
CA CYS A 317 -1.11 -30.04 -26.47
C CYS A 317 -1.82 -29.77 -27.80
N ARG A 318 -2.58 -28.68 -27.92
CA ARG A 318 -2.84 -28.03 -29.21
C ARG A 318 -2.79 -26.51 -29.05
N ARG A 319 -1.98 -25.91 -29.93
CA ARG A 319 -1.65 -24.49 -30.06
C ARG A 319 -2.89 -23.63 -30.27
N SER A 320 -2.93 -22.47 -29.61
CA SER A 320 -3.47 -21.24 -30.17
C SER A 320 -2.83 -20.02 -29.50
N ALA A 321 -2.30 -19.15 -30.34
CA ALA A 321 -1.50 -17.99 -30.02
C ALA A 321 -2.23 -16.95 -29.17
N TRP A 322 -1.73 -16.69 -27.96
CA TRP A 322 -2.00 -15.46 -27.19
C TRP A 322 -0.72 -15.06 -26.45
N ALA A 323 0.32 -14.75 -27.22
CA ALA A 323 1.61 -14.26 -26.73
C ALA A 323 1.88 -12.88 -27.36
N GLN A 324 1.03 -11.89 -27.10
CA GLN A 324 1.32 -10.50 -27.47
C GLN A 324 0.38 -9.52 -26.76
N ARG A 325 0.74 -9.16 -25.51
CA ARG A 325 0.46 -7.84 -24.93
C ARG A 325 1.06 -7.74 -23.52
N CYS A 326 1.48 -6.52 -23.18
CA CYS A 326 1.76 -5.98 -21.84
C CYS A 326 3.24 -5.90 -21.42
N ILE A 327 3.86 -4.83 -21.91
CA ILE A 327 5.02 -4.12 -21.35
C ILE A 327 4.52 -3.07 -20.33
N SER A 328 5.35 -2.83 -19.30
CA SER A 328 5.29 -1.79 -18.24
C SER A 328 4.08 -1.74 -17.28
N THR A 329 4.14 -2.60 -16.25
CA THR A 329 3.41 -2.46 -14.96
C THR A 329 1.89 -2.15 -15.06
N CYS A 330 1.17 -3.08 -15.68
CA CYS A 330 -0.30 -3.12 -15.73
C CYS A 330 -0.98 -3.55 -14.40
N GLY A 331 -0.23 -3.71 -13.30
CA GLY A 331 -0.73 -4.30 -12.03
C GLY A 331 -1.45 -3.35 -11.07
N CYS A 332 -1.21 -2.04 -11.15
CA CYS A 332 -1.85 -1.06 -10.25
C CYS A 332 -3.23 -0.67 -10.82
N ARG A 333 -4.30 -1.21 -10.23
CA ARG A 333 -5.70 -0.93 -10.62
C ARG A 333 -6.27 0.32 -9.93
N ILE A 334 -5.79 0.62 -8.72
CA ILE A 334 -6.23 1.75 -7.90
C ILE A 334 -5.15 2.11 -6.86
N SER A 335 -5.08 3.37 -6.44
CA SER A 335 -4.17 3.82 -5.38
C SER A 335 -4.91 4.52 -4.22
N ALA A 336 -4.44 4.31 -2.99
CA ALA A 336 -4.93 5.08 -1.84
C ALA A 336 -4.42 6.52 -1.92
N CYS A 337 -5.34 7.50 -1.96
CA CYS A 337 -4.98 8.93 -2.12
C CYS A 337 -4.10 9.49 -0.98
N ARG A 338 -4.03 8.79 0.16
CA ARG A 338 -3.19 9.16 1.32
C ARG A 338 -1.69 9.11 1.01
N ASN A 339 -1.23 8.12 0.26
CA ASN A 339 0.20 7.91 0.02
C ASN A 339 0.76 8.86 -1.06
N THR A 340 -0.08 9.34 -1.97
CA THR A 340 0.31 10.34 -2.99
C THR A 340 0.60 11.72 -2.40
N TRP A 341 0.08 12.03 -1.20
CA TRP A 341 0.34 13.29 -0.50
C TRP A 341 1.74 13.39 0.10
N ALA A 342 2.37 12.26 0.44
CA ALA A 342 3.73 12.23 1.00
C ALA A 342 4.74 12.84 0.02
N PHE A 343 4.71 12.46 -1.25
CA PHE A 343 5.63 13.00 -2.27
C PHE A 343 5.46 14.50 -2.52
N ARG A 344 4.22 15.02 -2.54
CA ARG A 344 3.96 16.47 -2.70
C ARG A 344 4.43 17.27 -1.48
N LYS A 345 4.21 16.76 -0.25
CA LYS A 345 4.68 17.42 0.98
C LYS A 345 6.20 17.41 1.10
N THR A 346 6.89 16.33 0.74
CA THR A 346 8.36 16.27 0.79
C THR A 346 8.99 17.27 -0.20
N ARG A 347 8.43 17.40 -1.41
CA ARG A 347 8.88 18.39 -2.40
C ARG A 347 8.61 19.84 -1.95
N TRP A 348 7.45 20.09 -1.35
CA TRP A 348 7.08 21.41 -0.81
C TRP A 348 7.90 21.81 0.43
N MET A 349 8.17 20.88 1.35
CA MET A 349 9.01 21.13 2.53
C MET A 349 10.47 21.41 2.16
N TYR A 350 11.00 20.69 1.16
CA TYR A 350 12.36 20.94 0.66
C TYR A 350 12.51 22.33 0.03
N SER A 351 11.50 22.75 -0.74
CA SER A 351 11.41 24.11 -1.32
C SER A 351 11.44 25.21 -0.24
N ARG A 352 10.77 25.01 0.90
CA ARG A 352 10.78 25.96 2.03
C ARG A 352 12.09 25.95 2.84
N MET A 353 12.73 24.80 3.03
CA MET A 353 14.00 24.73 3.78
C MET A 353 15.18 25.34 3.03
N HIS A 354 15.12 25.47 1.70
CA HIS A 354 16.24 25.93 0.87
C HIS A 354 15.93 27.17 0.03
N GLY A 355 14.79 27.84 0.26
CA GLY A 355 14.45 29.09 -0.44
C GLY A 355 14.23 28.95 -1.96
N VAL A 356 14.02 27.73 -2.47
CA VAL A 356 13.83 27.49 -3.90
C VAL A 356 12.35 27.58 -4.23
N SER A 357 11.92 28.66 -4.88
CA SER A 357 10.56 28.82 -5.41
C SER A 357 10.24 27.71 -6.40
N THR A 358 9.24 26.89 -6.12
CA THR A 358 8.69 25.94 -7.11
C THR A 358 7.51 26.62 -7.81
N LYS A 359 7.80 27.26 -8.95
CA LYS A 359 6.78 27.60 -9.96
C LYS A 359 6.71 26.49 -11.01
N ALA A 360 5.47 26.20 -11.41
CA ALA A 360 4.96 25.22 -12.38
C ALA A 360 4.81 23.77 -11.87
#